data_AF-A0A182MWM2-F1
#
_entry.id   AF-A0A182MWM2-F1
#
_cell.length_a   1.000
_cell.length_b   1.000
_cell.length_c   1.000
_cell.angle_alpha   90.00
_cell.angle_beta   90.00
_cell.angle_gamma   90.00
#
_symmetry.space_group_name_H-M   'P 1'
#
loop_
_entity.id
_entity.type
_entity.pdbx_description
1 polymer ?
#
loop_
_entity_poly.entity_id
_entity_poly.type
_entity_poly.pdbx_seq_one_letter_code
_entity_poly.pdbx_strand_id
1 'polypeptide(L)'
;MSSVQRREERDSLEEHSGFQVWREWRNYFDDAIIGPTILNSMHKYQPRFHLVRANDILKLPYSTFRTYVFKETEFIAVTAYQNEKITQLKIDNNPFAKGFRDTGAGKREKK
;
A
#
# COMPACT_ATOMS: atom_id res chain seq x y z
N MET A 1 25.09 -10.00 27.05
CA MET A 1 24.31 -8.98 26.32
C MET A 1 23.02 -9.64 25.87
N SER A 2 21.89 -9.24 26.45
CA SER A 2 20.69 -10.08 26.60
C SER A 2 19.85 -10.17 25.32
N SER A 3 19.21 -11.33 25.17
CA SER A 3 18.28 -11.74 24.11
C SER A 3 16.99 -10.91 24.02
N VAL A 4 16.79 -9.94 24.91
CA VAL A 4 15.63 -9.04 24.93
C VAL A 4 15.76 -7.95 23.87
N GLN A 5 16.98 -7.45 23.64
CA GLN A 5 17.25 -6.36 22.70
C GLN A 5 17.07 -6.79 21.23
N ARG A 6 17.23 -8.09 20.95
CA ARG A 6 17.03 -8.66 19.60
C ARG A 6 15.55 -8.89 19.25
N ARG A 7 14.65 -8.78 20.24
CA ARG A 7 13.20 -8.95 20.05
C ARG A 7 12.52 -7.61 19.76
N GLU A 8 12.98 -6.53 20.38
CA GLU A 8 12.50 -5.16 20.12
C GLU A 8 12.86 -4.67 18.70
N GLU A 9 14.02 -5.06 18.15
CA GLU A 9 14.40 -4.71 16.77
C GLU A 9 13.58 -5.43 15.68
N ARG A 10 12.90 -6.54 16.01
CA ARG A 10 11.99 -7.20 15.06
C ARG A 10 10.61 -6.59 15.05
N ASP A 11 10.17 -6.02 16.17
CA ASP A 11 8.85 -5.41 16.30
C ASP A 11 8.81 -4.02 15.63
N SER A 12 9.97 -3.37 15.41
CA SER A 12 10.05 -2.09 14.67
C SER A 12 9.93 -2.21 13.14
N LEU A 13 9.88 -3.43 12.58
CA LEU A 13 9.81 -3.63 11.13
C LEU A 13 8.39 -3.90 10.59
N GLU A 14 7.37 -4.00 11.44
CA GLU A 14 6.00 -4.33 11.00
C GLU A 14 5.03 -3.14 10.85
N GLU A 15 5.49 -1.89 10.97
CA GLU A 15 4.61 -0.71 10.83
C GLU A 15 4.92 0.15 9.59
N HIS A 16 5.31 -0.48 8.49
CA HIS A 16 5.28 0.18 7.19
C HIS A 16 4.05 -0.30 6.44
N SER A 17 2.99 0.50 6.45
CA SER A 17 1.80 0.23 5.63
C SER A 17 2.28 -0.13 4.22
N GLY A 18 1.90 -1.31 3.71
CA GLY A 18 2.48 -1.87 2.48
C GLY A 18 2.41 -0.91 1.27
N PHE A 19 1.50 0.07 1.33
CA PHE A 19 1.39 1.17 0.37
C PHE A 19 2.57 2.15 0.35
N GLN A 20 3.23 2.41 1.48
CA GLN A 20 4.37 3.33 1.56
C GLN A 20 5.64 2.68 1.04
N VAL A 21 5.91 1.43 1.43
CA VAL A 21 7.00 0.61 0.85
C VAL A 21 6.82 0.52 -0.65
N TRP A 22 5.63 0.17 -1.14
CA TRP A 22 5.36 0.09 -2.57
C TRP A 22 5.67 1.41 -3.32
N ARG A 23 5.40 2.58 -2.73
CA ARG A 23 5.73 3.87 -3.33
C ARG A 23 7.23 4.13 -3.41
N GLU A 24 7.99 3.74 -2.39
CA GLU A 24 9.46 3.86 -2.42
C GLU A 24 10.07 2.95 -3.48
N TRP A 25 9.57 1.71 -3.59
CA TRP A 25 9.97 0.77 -4.63
C TRP A 25 9.59 1.25 -6.02
N ARG A 26 8.48 1.98 -6.17
CA ARG A 26 8.05 2.54 -7.46
C ARG A 26 9.11 3.41 -8.11
N ASN A 27 9.88 4.20 -7.35
CA ASN A 27 10.93 5.06 -7.90
C ASN A 27 12.11 4.28 -8.52
N TYR A 28 12.24 2.98 -8.20
CA TYR A 28 13.27 2.10 -8.77
C TYR A 28 12.79 1.36 -10.02
N PHE A 29 11.49 1.39 -10.32
CA PHE A 29 10.92 0.81 -11.53
C PHE A 29 10.61 1.93 -12.51
N ASP A 30 11.22 1.88 -13.69
CA ASP A 30 11.00 2.85 -14.75
C ASP A 30 9.50 2.84 -15.15
N ASP A 31 8.78 3.92 -14.88
CA ASP A 31 7.34 4.06 -15.18
C ASP A 31 7.07 3.87 -16.70
N ALA A 32 8.11 4.02 -17.55
CA ALA A 32 8.04 3.73 -18.98
C ALA A 32 7.89 2.24 -19.32
N ILE A 33 8.34 1.33 -18.44
CA ILE A 33 8.28 -0.12 -18.64
C ILE A 33 7.01 -0.71 -17.99
N ILE A 34 6.54 -0.10 -16.89
CA ILE A 34 5.39 -0.59 -16.12
C ILE A 34 4.20 0.38 -16.27
N GLY A 35 3.27 0.04 -17.15
CA GLY A 35 2.02 0.80 -17.29
C GLY A 35 1.13 0.75 -16.03
N PRO A 36 0.20 1.71 -15.88
CA PRO A 36 -0.74 1.70 -14.75
C PRO A 36 -1.62 0.45 -14.78
N THR A 37 -1.90 -0.10 -13.60
CA THR A 37 -2.88 -1.20 -13.47
C THR A 37 -4.30 -0.67 -13.69
N ILE A 38 -4.98 -1.20 -14.69
CA ILE A 38 -6.38 -0.83 -15.00
C ILE A 38 -7.32 -1.66 -14.13
N LEU A 39 -8.22 -0.99 -13.41
CA LEU A 39 -9.24 -1.61 -12.56
C LEU A 39 -10.61 -1.07 -12.92
N ASN A 40 -11.63 -1.92 -12.82
CA ASN A 40 -13.02 -1.52 -12.93
C ASN A 40 -13.52 -1.09 -11.56
N SER A 41 -14.24 0.04 -11.52
CA SER A 41 -14.88 0.51 -10.29
C SER A 41 -15.88 -0.52 -9.75
N MET A 42 -16.08 -0.53 -8.44
CA MET A 42 -16.99 -1.41 -7.70
C MET A 42 -16.68 -2.91 -7.77
N HIS A 43 -15.45 -3.28 -8.14
CA HIS A 43 -15.00 -4.67 -8.16
C HIS A 43 -13.98 -4.95 -7.05
N LYS A 44 -14.06 -6.15 -6.48
CA LYS A 44 -13.11 -6.65 -5.48
C LYS A 44 -11.86 -7.18 -6.16
N TYR A 45 -10.69 -6.84 -5.62
CA TYR A 45 -9.38 -7.23 -6.12
C TYR A 45 -8.52 -7.80 -5.00
N GLN A 46 -7.66 -8.75 -5.36
CA GLN A 46 -6.65 -9.36 -4.50
C GLN A 46 -5.26 -9.07 -5.10
N PRO A 47 -4.44 -8.22 -4.46
CA PRO A 47 -3.05 -8.04 -4.85
C PRO A 47 -2.27 -9.37 -4.80
N ARG A 48 -1.34 -9.54 -5.74
CA ARG A 48 -0.45 -10.71 -5.84
C ARG A 48 0.98 -10.23 -6.05
N PHE A 49 1.91 -10.72 -5.24
CA PHE A 49 3.32 -10.46 -5.41
C PHE A 49 3.98 -11.61 -6.15
N HIS A 50 4.72 -11.30 -7.20
CA HIS A 50 5.33 -12.28 -8.09
C HIS A 50 6.85 -12.12 -8.05
N LEU A 51 7.55 -13.13 -7.54
CA LEU A 51 9.01 -13.18 -7.51
C LEU A 51 9.50 -14.12 -8.61
N VAL A 52 10.37 -13.61 -9.48
CA VAL A 52 11.00 -14.36 -10.57
C VAL A 52 12.50 -14.22 -10.48
N ARG A 53 13.21 -15.35 -10.51
CA ARG A 53 14.66 -15.35 -10.70
C ARG A 53 14.95 -15.46 -12.19
N ALA A 54 15.28 -14.34 -12.82
CA ALA A 54 15.67 -14.27 -14.22
C ALA A 54 16.95 -13.44 -14.37
N ASN A 55 17.75 -13.74 -15.40
CA ASN A 55 18.91 -12.94 -15.80
C ASN A 55 18.61 -11.97 -16.94
N ASP A 56 17.40 -12.03 -17.50
CA ASP A 56 16.92 -11.18 -18.59
C ASP A 56 15.37 -11.09 -18.53
N ILE A 57 14.82 -9.90 -18.76
CA ILE A 57 13.39 -9.62 -18.81
C ILE A 57 12.71 -10.40 -19.94
N LEU A 58 13.39 -10.63 -21.07
CA LEU A 58 12.84 -11.39 -22.21
C LEU A 58 12.52 -12.84 -21.86
N LYS A 59 13.10 -13.38 -20.78
CA LYS A 59 12.86 -14.74 -20.30
C LYS A 59 11.70 -14.85 -19.31
N LEU A 60 11.11 -13.73 -18.87
CA LEU A 60 9.99 -13.73 -17.93
C LEU A 60 8.82 -14.64 -18.38
N PRO A 61 8.39 -14.68 -19.65
CA PRO A 61 7.27 -15.53 -20.07
C PRO A 61 7.50 -17.03 -19.86
N TYR A 62 8.76 -17.46 -19.83
CA TYR A 62 9.15 -18.88 -19.68
C TYR A 62 9.70 -19.20 -18.29
N SER A 63 9.80 -18.21 -17.41
CA SER A 63 10.37 -18.35 -16.07
C SER A 63 9.32 -18.83 -15.07
N THR A 64 9.77 -19.54 -14.03
CA THR A 64 8.88 -19.95 -12.95
C THR A 64 8.61 -18.78 -12.01
N PHE A 65 7.32 -18.49 -11.80
CA PHE A 65 6.86 -17.45 -10.87
C PHE A 65 6.59 -18.04 -9.48
N ARG A 66 7.21 -17.47 -8.44
CA ARG A 66 6.76 -17.68 -7.07
C ARG A 66 5.75 -16.60 -6.73
N THR A 67 4.51 -17.01 -6.45
CA THR A 67 3.42 -16.07 -6.16
C THR A 67 3.08 -16.08 -4.68
N TYR A 68 2.98 -14.89 -4.10
CA TYR A 68 2.56 -14.66 -2.72
C TYR A 68 1.29 -13.82 -2.71
N VAL A 69 0.34 -14.20 -1.84
CA VAL A 69 -0.98 -13.57 -1.73
C VAL A 69 -1.26 -13.29 -0.27
N PHE A 70 -1.58 -12.04 0.04
CA PHE A 70 -1.90 -11.56 1.37
C PHE A 70 -3.40 -11.23 1.41
N LYS A 71 -4.21 -12.10 2.04
CA LYS A 71 -5.68 -11.98 2.01
C LYS A 71 -6.19 -10.70 2.68
N GLU A 72 -5.45 -10.19 3.65
CA GLU A 72 -5.68 -8.92 4.33
C GLU A 72 -5.54 -7.70 3.42
N THR A 73 -4.95 -7.86 2.22
CA THR A 73 -4.76 -6.78 1.25
C THR A 73 -5.85 -6.72 0.18
N GLU A 74 -6.91 -7.53 0.27
CA GLU A 74 -8.08 -7.40 -0.60
C GLU A 74 -8.72 -6.01 -0.47
N PHE A 75 -9.16 -5.45 -1.59
CA PHE A 75 -9.83 -4.15 -1.62
C PHE A 75 -10.89 -4.09 -2.71
N ILE A 76 -11.75 -3.07 -2.67
CA ILE A 76 -12.70 -2.76 -3.74
C ILE A 76 -12.23 -1.47 -4.40
N ALA A 77 -12.07 -1.47 -5.72
CA ALA A 77 -11.73 -0.26 -6.45
C ALA A 77 -12.95 0.67 -6.50
N VAL A 78 -12.75 1.96 -6.21
CA VAL A 78 -13.81 2.98 -6.21
C VAL A 78 -13.29 4.29 -6.79
N THR A 79 -14.18 5.07 -7.39
CA THR A 79 -13.85 6.44 -7.85
C THR A 79 -13.92 7.47 -6.72
N ALA A 80 -14.66 7.16 -5.66
CA ALA A 80 -14.74 7.94 -4.43
C ALA A 80 -15.02 7.02 -3.23
N TYR A 81 -14.49 7.35 -2.06
CA TYR A 81 -14.74 6.58 -0.85
C TYR A 81 -16.24 6.54 -0.53
N GLN A 82 -16.77 5.35 -0.31
CA GLN A 82 -18.18 5.13 0.05
C GLN A 82 -18.38 5.02 1.57
N ASN A 83 -17.37 4.56 2.29
CA ASN A 83 -17.45 4.34 3.74
C ASN A 83 -16.65 5.42 4.47
N GLU A 84 -17.33 6.24 5.26
CA GLU A 84 -16.73 7.33 6.03
C GLU A 84 -15.65 6.85 7.01
N LYS A 85 -15.78 5.63 7.57
CA LYS A 85 -14.75 5.06 8.45
C LYS A 85 -13.45 4.83 7.70
N ILE A 86 -13.52 4.41 6.43
CA ILE A 86 -12.33 4.25 5.58
C ILE A 86 -11.76 5.62 5.22
N THR A 87 -12.61 6.60 4.92
CA THR A 87 -12.18 7.98 4.67
C THR A 87 -11.39 8.52 5.87
N GLN A 88 -11.93 8.40 7.08
CA GLN A 88 -11.27 8.88 8.29
C GLN A 88 -9.97 8.11 8.56
N LEU A 89 -9.98 6.78 8.44
CA LEU A 89 -8.77 5.96 8.57
C LEU A 89 -7.68 6.42 7.59
N LYS A 90 -8.04 6.74 6.34
CA LYS A 90 -7.10 7.24 5.34
C LYS A 90 -6.61 8.65 5.67
N ILE A 91 -7.45 9.53 6.20
CA ILE A 91 -7.04 10.87 6.65
C ILE A 91 -6.01 10.76 7.79
N ASP A 92 -6.29 9.93 8.79
CA ASP A 92 -5.47 9.80 10.00
C ASP A 92 -4.09 9.20 9.69
N ASN A 93 -4.03 8.23 8.76
CA ASN A 93 -2.80 7.45 8.52
C ASN A 93 -1.99 7.91 7.30
N ASN A 94 -2.61 8.54 6.29
CA ASN A 94 -1.88 9.00 5.11
C ASN A 94 -1.23 10.37 5.37
N PRO A 95 0.11 10.52 5.35
CA PRO A 95 0.77 11.81 5.63
C PRO A 95 0.38 12.92 4.65
N PHE A 96 -0.01 12.58 3.42
CA PHE A 96 -0.46 13.54 2.40
C PHE A 96 -1.87 14.07 2.65
N ALA A 97 -2.62 13.48 3.60
CA ALA A 97 -3.96 13.91 3.98
C ALA A 97 -3.99 14.70 5.29
N LYS A 98 -2.83 15.08 5.85
CA LYS A 98 -2.72 15.74 7.16
C LYS A 98 -3.59 17.01 7.29
N GLY A 99 -3.74 17.78 6.22
CA GLY A 99 -4.56 19.00 6.21
C GLY A 99 -6.06 18.78 6.47
N PHE A 100 -6.56 17.55 6.38
CA PHE A 100 -7.95 17.20 6.68
C PHE A 100 -8.16 16.70 8.12
N ARG A 101 -7.08 16.51 8.91
CA ARG A 101 -7.17 15.98 10.28
C ARG A 101 -7.74 17.00 11.26
N ASP A 102 -7.32 18.25 11.16
CA ASP A 102 -7.66 19.30 12.13
C ASP A 102 -9.01 19.99 11.86
N THR A 103 -9.57 19.81 10.67
CA THR A 103 -10.87 20.39 10.28
C THR A 103 -12.04 19.76 11.03
N GLY A 104 -11.83 18.62 11.72
CA GLY A 104 -12.81 18.01 12.64
C GLY A 104 -12.93 18.72 14.01
N ALA A 105 -11.96 19.57 14.39
CA ALA A 105 -11.96 20.30 15.66
C ALA A 105 -12.42 21.77 15.53
N GLY A 106 -12.69 22.24 14.31
CA GLY A 106 -13.17 23.59 14.04
C GLY A 106 -14.70 23.66 14.00
N LYS A 107 -15.37 23.57 15.16
CA LYS A 107 -16.69 24.20 15.28
C LYS A 107 -16.49 25.66 14.89
N ARG A 108 -16.95 26.05 13.70
CA ARG A 108 -17.19 27.45 13.35
C ARG A 108 -18.27 27.95 14.31
N GLU A 109 -17.87 28.44 15.48
CA GLU A 109 -18.66 29.43 16.20
C GLU A 109 -18.66 30.68 15.34
N LYS A 110 -19.67 30.81 14.48
CA LYS A 110 -20.03 32.09 13.90
C LYS A 110 -20.78 32.86 14.99
N LYS A 111 -20.06 33.79 15.60
CA LYS A 111 -20.58 34.91 16.38
C LYS A 111 -21.38 35.85 15.49
#